data_AF-A0A9E3S599-F1
#
_entry.id   AF-A0A9E3S599-F1
#
_cell.length_a   1.000
_cell.length_b   1.000
_cell.length_c   1.000
_cell.angle_alpha   90.00
_cell.angle_beta   90.00
_cell.angle_gamma   90.00
#
_symmetry.space_group_name_H-M   'P 1'
#
loop_
_entity.id
_entity.type
_entity.pdbx_description
1 polymer ?
#
loop_
_entity_poly.entity_id
_entity_poly.type
_entity_poly.pdbx_seq_one_letter_code
_entity_poly.pdbx_strand_id
1 'polypeptide(L)'
;MIVRTRFAMFNALWVLALLAMAMGVRAETLTPAPEGTFTIAVIPDTQRYLGPGTGKGDESGAPRNPAFDSRTSWLAANIEAQRIVFITHTGDIVDKNEERQWKVARA
;
A
#
# COMPACT_ATOMS: atom_id res chain seq x y z
N MET A 1 48.02 20.35 -13.85
CA MET A 1 46.68 20.98 -13.78
C MET A 1 45.53 20.05 -14.17
N ILE A 2 45.74 19.03 -15.00
CA ILE A 2 44.68 18.13 -15.56
C ILE A 2 44.12 17.11 -14.54
N VAL A 3 44.89 16.67 -13.55
CA VAL A 3 44.47 15.62 -12.58
C VAL A 3 43.48 16.15 -11.53
N ARG A 4 43.64 17.42 -11.11
CA ARG A 4 42.72 18.07 -10.14
C ARG A 4 41.31 18.22 -10.70
N THR A 5 41.20 18.52 -11.99
CA THR A 5 39.90 18.69 -12.68
C THR A 5 39.12 17.39 -12.79
N ARG A 6 39.80 16.25 -13.02
CA ARG A 6 39.16 14.92 -13.11
C ARG A 6 38.66 14.42 -11.75
N PHE A 7 39.38 14.73 -10.66
CA PHE A 7 38.97 14.39 -9.29
C PHE A 7 37.77 15.23 -8.82
N ALA A 8 37.77 16.53 -9.13
CA ALA A 8 36.64 17.41 -8.85
C ALA A 8 35.37 17.00 -9.61
N MET A 9 35.52 16.57 -10.88
CA MET A 9 34.41 16.13 -11.71
C MET A 9 33.81 14.79 -11.25
N PHE A 10 34.64 13.85 -10.75
CA PHE A 10 34.17 12.62 -10.12
C PHE A 10 33.38 12.89 -8.83
N ASN A 11 33.87 13.78 -7.96
CA ASN A 11 33.16 14.17 -6.73
C ASN A 11 31.84 14.89 -7.03
N ALA A 12 31.81 15.75 -8.05
CA ALA A 12 30.58 16.43 -8.48
C ALA A 12 29.52 15.43 -8.97
N LEU A 13 29.92 14.41 -9.73
CA LEU A 13 29.02 13.35 -10.20
C LEU A 13 28.47 12.49 -9.05
N TRP A 14 29.28 12.18 -8.04
CA TRP A 14 28.83 11.47 -6.83
C TRP A 14 27.86 12.30 -5.98
N VAL A 15 28.11 13.59 -5.82
CA VAL A 15 27.18 14.50 -5.11
C VAL A 15 25.84 14.62 -5.87
N LEU A 16 25.88 14.73 -7.20
CA LEU A 16 24.68 14.73 -8.04
C LEU A 16 23.90 13.41 -7.95
N ALA A 17 24.58 12.26 -7.92
CA ALA A 17 23.94 10.95 -7.74
C ALA A 17 23.28 10.80 -6.36
N LEU A 18 23.92 11.31 -5.29
CA LEU A 18 23.35 11.33 -3.94
C LEU A 18 22.15 12.28 -3.83
N LEU A 19 22.19 13.44 -4.49
CA LEU A 19 21.05 14.37 -4.56
C LEU A 19 19.88 13.80 -5.36
N ALA A 20 20.15 13.05 -6.43
CA ALA A 20 19.11 12.35 -7.20
C ALA A 20 18.44 11.21 -6.41
N MET A 21 19.20 10.48 -5.57
CA MET A 21 18.63 9.51 -4.63
C MET A 21 17.81 10.16 -3.51
N ALA A 22 18.15 11.40 -3.11
CA ALA A 22 17.41 12.14 -2.09
C ALA A 22 16.06 12.68 -2.58
N MET A 23 15.87 12.82 -3.90
CA MET A 23 14.56 13.07 -4.52
C MET A 23 13.77 11.75 -4.56
N GLY A 24 13.43 11.24 -3.38
CA GLY A 24 12.61 10.05 -3.23
C GLY A 24 11.29 10.19 -3.99
N VAL A 25 10.88 9.14 -4.68
CA VAL A 25 9.53 9.00 -5.22
C VAL A 25 8.56 9.14 -4.05
N ARG A 26 7.84 10.25 -3.99
CA ARG A 26 6.73 10.41 -3.05
C ARG A 26 5.53 9.69 -3.63
N ALA A 27 4.89 8.84 -2.83
CA ALA A 27 3.59 8.29 -3.19
C ALA A 27 2.63 9.48 -3.39
N GLU A 28 1.95 9.51 -4.54
CA GLU A 28 0.89 10.48 -4.76
C GLU A 28 -0.23 10.23 -3.75
N THR A 29 -0.54 11.24 -2.96
CA THR A 29 -1.67 11.24 -2.04
C THR A 29 -2.85 11.92 -2.71
N LEU A 30 -4.05 11.36 -2.57
CA LEU A 30 -5.26 12.03 -3.04
C LEU A 30 -5.43 13.38 -2.33
N THR A 31 -5.82 14.41 -3.08
CA THR A 31 -6.27 15.67 -2.45
C THR A 31 -7.56 15.41 -1.66
N PRO A 32 -7.84 16.18 -0.60
CA PRO A 32 -9.09 16.07 0.13
C PRO A 32 -10.31 16.20 -0.79
N ALA A 33 -11.40 15.51 -0.44
CA ALA A 33 -12.65 15.60 -1.19
C ALA A 33 -13.24 17.02 -1.10
N PRO A 34 -13.78 17.59 -2.19
CA PRO A 34 -14.32 18.95 -2.18
C PRO A 34 -15.45 19.12 -1.15
N GLU A 35 -15.59 20.34 -0.64
CA GLU A 35 -16.69 20.68 0.27
C GLU A 35 -18.05 20.42 -0.40
N GLY A 36 -19.02 19.94 0.37
CA GLY A 36 -20.35 19.59 -0.12
C GLY A 36 -20.45 18.25 -0.87
N THR A 37 -19.35 17.48 -0.98
CA THR A 37 -19.36 16.13 -1.58
C THR A 37 -19.42 15.02 -0.54
N PHE A 38 -19.69 13.79 -0.99
CA PHE A 38 -19.52 12.57 -0.21
C PHE A 38 -18.90 11.48 -1.08
N THR A 39 -18.26 10.52 -0.43
CA THR A 39 -17.61 9.38 -1.10
C THR A 39 -18.22 8.06 -0.64
N ILE A 40 -18.47 7.17 -1.59
CA ILE A 40 -18.73 5.75 -1.33
C ILE A 40 -17.49 4.98 -1.78
N ALA A 41 -16.81 4.31 -0.86
CA ALA A 41 -15.66 3.50 -1.18
C ALA A 41 -16.07 2.06 -1.48
N VAL A 42 -15.49 1.49 -2.54
CA VAL A 42 -15.73 0.10 -2.94
C VAL A 42 -14.41 -0.66 -2.87
N ILE A 43 -14.38 -1.67 -2.01
CA ILE A 43 -13.27 -2.63 -1.91
C ILE A 43 -13.58 -3.77 -2.90
N PRO A 44 -12.76 -3.93 -3.96
CA PRO A 44 -12.88 -5.08 -4.85
C PRO A 44 -12.32 -6.34 -4.16
N ASP A 45 -12.38 -7.48 -4.85
CA ASP A 45 -11.85 -8.78 -4.44
C ASP A 45 -10.57 -8.71 -3.58
N THR A 46 -10.65 -9.36 -2.42
CA THR A 46 -9.53 -9.46 -1.47
C THR A 46 -9.05 -10.90 -1.25
N GLN A 47 -9.60 -11.88 -1.96
CA GLN A 47 -9.20 -13.30 -2.02
C GLN A 47 -7.73 -13.55 -2.47
N ARG A 48 -6.76 -13.11 -1.66
CA ARG A 48 -5.31 -13.23 -1.88
C ARG A 48 -4.56 -13.53 -0.58
N TYR A 49 -5.07 -14.48 0.17
CA TYR A 49 -4.49 -14.91 1.43
C TYR A 49 -3.14 -15.60 1.22
N LEU A 50 -2.25 -15.35 2.18
CA LEU A 50 -0.97 -16.02 2.34
C LEU A 50 -0.98 -16.83 3.63
N GLY A 51 -0.27 -17.95 3.61
CA GLY A 51 0.00 -18.81 4.75
C GLY A 51 -0.95 -19.98 4.90
N PRO A 52 -1.13 -20.51 6.13
CA PRO A 52 -1.68 -21.84 6.36
C PRO A 52 -2.93 -22.16 5.53
N GLY A 53 -2.80 -23.15 4.64
CA GLY A 53 -3.87 -23.69 3.83
C GLY A 53 -4.25 -22.89 2.58
N THR A 54 -3.49 -21.86 2.22
CA THR A 54 -3.68 -21.12 0.97
C THR A 54 -2.85 -21.69 -0.17
N GLY A 55 -1.78 -22.43 0.12
CA GLY A 55 -0.81 -22.91 -0.86
C GLY A 55 0.10 -21.79 -1.38
N LYS A 56 0.13 -20.65 -0.68
CA LYS A 56 0.87 -19.43 -1.06
C LYS A 56 1.59 -18.89 0.17
N GLY A 57 2.91 -18.69 0.08
CA GLY A 57 3.70 -18.07 1.14
C GLY A 57 4.07 -19.01 2.29
N ASP A 58 4.39 -18.42 3.45
CA ASP A 58 4.81 -19.15 4.65
C ASP A 58 3.61 -19.81 5.35
N GLU A 59 3.59 -21.13 5.34
CA GLU A 59 2.53 -21.97 5.91
C GLU A 59 2.61 -22.10 7.44
N SER A 60 3.58 -21.45 8.09
CA SER A 60 3.64 -21.37 9.55
C SER A 60 2.75 -20.23 10.08
N GLY A 61 2.16 -20.42 11.28
CA GLY A 61 1.39 -19.37 11.96
C GLY A 61 -0.07 -19.25 11.53
N ALA A 62 -0.52 -18.02 11.23
CA ALA A 62 -1.90 -17.69 10.88
C ALA A 62 -1.98 -17.13 9.44
N PRO A 63 -3.10 -17.34 8.72
CA PRO A 63 -3.27 -16.76 7.40
C PRO A 63 -3.27 -15.22 7.47
N ARG A 64 -2.77 -14.57 6.43
CA ARG A 64 -2.64 -13.11 6.33
C ARG A 64 -3.18 -12.62 4.99
N ASN A 65 -3.66 -11.39 4.93
CA ASN A 65 -4.17 -10.79 3.70
C ASN A 65 -3.65 -9.35 3.50
N PRO A 66 -2.43 -9.20 2.96
CA PRO A 66 -1.83 -7.87 2.75
C PRO A 66 -2.67 -6.94 1.86
N ALA A 67 -3.47 -7.51 0.95
CA ALA A 67 -4.34 -6.74 0.08
C ALA A 67 -5.54 -6.17 0.85
N PHE A 68 -6.15 -6.95 1.75
CA PHE A 68 -7.18 -6.46 2.65
C PHE A 68 -6.61 -5.41 3.61
N ASP A 69 -5.51 -5.72 4.29
CA ASP A 69 -4.90 -4.87 5.31
C ASP A 69 -4.52 -3.48 4.76
N SER A 70 -3.88 -3.44 3.58
CA SER A 70 -3.46 -2.17 2.97
C SER A 70 -4.65 -1.29 2.58
N ARG A 71 -5.73 -1.87 2.05
CA ARG A 71 -6.94 -1.14 1.64
C ARG A 71 -7.69 -0.61 2.84
N THR A 72 -7.95 -1.46 3.84
CA THR A 72 -8.69 -1.07 5.04
C THR A 72 -7.92 -0.04 5.86
N SER A 73 -6.60 -0.20 5.98
CA SER A 73 -5.74 0.78 6.65
C SER A 73 -5.77 2.14 5.97
N TRP A 74 -5.65 2.17 4.63
CA TRP A 74 -5.73 3.43 3.88
C TRP A 74 -7.11 4.07 4.04
N LEU A 75 -8.19 3.29 3.91
CA LEU A 75 -9.55 3.80 4.06
C LEU A 75 -9.78 4.39 5.44
N ALA A 76 -9.39 3.68 6.50
CA ALA A 76 -9.50 4.14 7.88
C ALA A 76 -8.74 5.46 8.10
N ALA A 77 -7.53 5.58 7.56
CA ALA A 77 -6.72 6.79 7.66
C ALA A 77 -7.28 7.98 6.85
N ASN A 78 -8.22 7.75 5.93
CA ASN A 78 -8.71 8.77 4.99
C ASN A 78 -10.21 9.05 5.10
N ILE A 79 -10.94 8.46 6.06
CA ILE A 79 -12.40 8.63 6.22
C ILE A 79 -12.80 10.11 6.21
N GLU A 80 -12.14 10.93 7.03
CA GLU A 80 -12.47 12.35 7.17
C GLU A 80 -12.04 13.15 5.94
N ALA A 81 -10.77 13.02 5.53
CA ALA A 81 -10.20 13.77 4.41
C ALA A 81 -10.94 13.52 3.09
N GLN A 82 -11.47 12.31 2.90
CA GLN A 82 -12.20 11.90 1.70
C GLN A 82 -13.72 11.91 1.87
N ARG A 83 -14.24 12.35 3.03
CA ARG A 83 -15.68 12.43 3.32
C ARG A 83 -16.40 11.10 3.01
N ILE A 84 -15.78 9.99 3.40
CA ILE A 84 -16.30 8.63 3.15
C ILE A 84 -17.49 8.38 4.06
N VAL A 85 -18.65 8.18 3.47
CA VAL A 85 -19.91 7.93 4.21
C VAL A 85 -20.31 6.46 4.22
N PHE A 86 -19.76 5.67 3.31
CA PHE A 86 -20.04 4.24 3.21
C PHE A 86 -18.87 3.50 2.57
N ILE A 87 -18.60 2.30 3.06
CA ILE A 87 -17.60 1.37 2.52
C ILE A 87 -18.31 0.04 2.26
N THR A 88 -18.16 -0.50 1.06
CA THR A 88 -18.71 -1.82 0.69
C THR A 88 -17.66 -2.71 0.03
N HIS A 89 -17.86 -4.01 0.09
CA HIS A 89 -17.09 -5.00 -0.66
C HIS A 89 -17.92 -5.56 -1.83
N THR A 90 -17.28 -5.96 -2.93
CA THR A 90 -17.95 -6.54 -4.10
C THR A 90 -18.14 -8.07 -4.08
N GLY A 91 -17.77 -8.76 -2.99
CA GLY A 91 -17.66 -10.22 -2.94
C GLY A 91 -16.22 -10.72 -2.95
N ASP A 92 -16.02 -12.04 -3.02
CA ASP A 92 -14.68 -12.62 -3.18
C ASP A 92 -13.67 -12.16 -2.11
N ILE A 93 -14.13 -12.30 -0.87
CA ILE A 93 -13.44 -11.85 0.35
C ILE A 93 -12.37 -12.86 0.78
N VAL A 94 -12.61 -14.16 0.60
CA VAL A 94 -11.72 -15.26 1.04
C VAL A 94 -11.40 -16.18 -0.14
N ASP A 95 -10.18 -16.73 -0.20
CA ASP A 95 -9.81 -17.73 -1.22
C ASP A 95 -10.58 -19.04 -1.01
N LYS A 96 -10.81 -19.41 0.26
CA LYS A 96 -11.48 -20.65 0.65
C LYS A 96 -12.51 -20.34 1.72
N ASN A 97 -13.66 -21.01 1.65
CA ASN A 97 -14.69 -20.89 2.67
C ASN A 97 -14.29 -21.60 3.97
N GLU A 98 -13.34 -21.02 4.70
CA GLU A 98 -12.76 -21.58 5.92
C GLU A 98 -12.68 -20.53 7.03
N GLU A 99 -12.92 -20.98 8.27
CA GLU A 99 -13.05 -20.10 9.43
C GLU A 99 -11.83 -19.19 9.65
N ARG A 100 -10.63 -19.71 9.41
CA ARG A 100 -9.38 -18.97 9.62
C ARG A 100 -9.24 -17.74 8.70
N GLN A 101 -9.70 -17.82 7.45
CA GLN A 101 -9.69 -16.65 6.54
C GLN A 101 -10.80 -15.67 6.91
N TRP A 102 -11.97 -16.18 7.25
CA TRP A 102 -13.06 -15.33 7.73
C TRP A 102 -12.74 -14.58 9.03
N LYS A 103 -11.86 -15.12 9.90
CA LYS A 103 -11.36 -14.41 11.08
C LYS A 103 -10.53 -13.18 10.70
N VAL A 104 -9.67 -13.29 9.70
CA VAL A 104 -8.88 -12.16 9.19
C VAL A 104 -9.78 -11.12 8.52
N ALA A 105 -10.76 -11.55 7.70
CA ALA A 105 -11.69 -10.65 7.01
C ALA A 105 -12.61 -9.83 7.95
N ARG A 106 -12.69 -10.20 9.23
CA ARG A 106 -13.51 -9.52 10.26
C ARG A 106 -12.69 -8.72 11.27
N ALA A 107 -11.36 -8.76 11.16
CA ALA A 107 -10.46 -8.01 12.04
C ALA A 107 -10.57 -6.50 11.76
#